data_AF-A0A7Y3U6C7-F1
#
_entry.id   AF-A0A7Y3U6C7-F1
#
_cell.length_a   1.000
_cell.length_b   1.000
_cell.length_c   1.000
_cell.angle_alpha   90.00
_cell.angle_beta   90.00
_cell.angle_gamma   90.00
#
_symmetry.space_group_name_H-M   'P 1'
#
loop_
_entity.id
_entity.type
_entity.pdbx_description
1 polymer ?
#
loop_
_entity_poly.entity_id
_entity_poly.type
_entity_poly.pdbx_seq_one_letter_code
_entity_poly.pdbx_strand_id
1 'polypeptide(L)'
;MTTSEHAAGSEPDMQPRCPRCNYDLAGTLEQSEHCCPECGTHWTIEELTIQYEAQQYIARNPLGLGWVFMPGFLVLLIAPIGIMAGTTTFLMTLLIATCYAWYRIAQWARELHRRSFANGRTRLNRVLYVSGWTLGLVGLNAAWIAAVVGGIVFGIVRFTGRGG
;
A
#
# COMPACT_ATOMS: atom_id res chain seq x y z
N MET A 1 -43.31 -30.25 -18.78
CA MET A 1 -43.08 -28.96 -18.10
C MET A 1 -41.94 -29.16 -17.12
N THR A 2 -40.74 -28.75 -17.51
CA THR A 2 -39.52 -28.86 -16.70
C THR A 2 -39.15 -27.45 -16.24
N THR A 3 -39.29 -27.19 -14.94
CA THR A 3 -38.84 -25.97 -14.29
C THR A 3 -37.32 -25.96 -14.24
N SER A 4 -36.71 -25.09 -15.04
CA SER A 4 -35.28 -24.80 -15.00
C SER A 4 -34.96 -23.97 -13.76
N GLU A 5 -34.45 -24.63 -12.71
CA GLU A 5 -33.73 -23.99 -11.60
C GLU A 5 -32.39 -23.48 -12.14
N HIS A 6 -32.40 -22.26 -12.67
CA HIS A 6 -31.17 -21.47 -12.74
C HIS A 6 -30.76 -21.14 -11.31
N ALA A 7 -29.86 -21.95 -10.76
CA ALA A 7 -29.02 -21.56 -9.63
C ALA A 7 -28.24 -20.31 -10.05
N ALA A 8 -28.84 -19.14 -9.81
CA ALA A 8 -28.16 -17.87 -9.84
C ALA A 8 -27.04 -17.97 -8.79
N GLY A 9 -25.82 -18.23 -9.27
CA GLY A 9 -24.64 -18.00 -8.45
C GLY A 9 -24.75 -16.58 -7.95
N SER A 10 -24.92 -16.42 -6.64
CA SER A 10 -25.01 -15.12 -5.99
C SER A 10 -23.69 -14.40 -6.24
N GLU A 11 -23.62 -13.60 -7.30
CA GLU A 11 -22.58 -12.60 -7.41
C GLU A 11 -22.63 -11.80 -6.11
N PRO A 12 -21.49 -11.65 -5.41
CA PRO A 12 -21.47 -10.94 -4.15
C PRO A 12 -22.04 -9.55 -4.38
N ASP A 13 -23.20 -9.31 -3.78
CA ASP A 13 -24.00 -8.10 -3.95
C ASP A 13 -23.25 -6.95 -3.27
N MET A 14 -22.30 -6.38 -3.98
CA MET A 14 -21.45 -5.29 -3.49
C MET A 14 -22.27 -4.01 -3.52
N GLN A 15 -22.96 -3.77 -2.41
CA GLN A 15 -23.77 -2.58 -2.22
C GLN A 15 -22.88 -1.34 -2.14
N PRO A 16 -23.20 -0.26 -2.90
CA PRO A 16 -22.44 0.98 -2.88
C PRO A 16 -22.49 1.61 -1.49
N ARG A 17 -21.35 2.07 -0.98
CA ARG A 17 -21.25 2.69 0.35
C ARG A 17 -20.75 4.12 0.27
N CYS A 18 -21.23 4.95 1.18
CA CYS A 18 -20.79 6.34 1.28
C CYS A 18 -19.28 6.41 1.58
N PRO A 19 -18.49 7.17 0.82
CA PRO A 19 -17.03 7.25 1.00
C PRO A 19 -16.61 7.90 2.33
N ARG A 20 -17.52 8.62 3.01
CA ARG A 20 -17.23 9.33 4.25
C ARG A 20 -17.64 8.57 5.50
N CYS A 21 -18.90 8.13 5.59
CA CYS A 21 -19.43 7.45 6.77
C CYS A 21 -19.67 5.95 6.59
N ASN A 22 -19.40 5.40 5.39
CA ASN A 22 -19.61 3.99 5.06
C ASN A 22 -21.08 3.53 5.13
N TYR A 23 -22.02 4.48 5.17
CA TYR A 23 -23.46 4.23 5.10
C TYR A 23 -23.84 3.55 3.78
N ASP A 24 -24.81 2.66 3.83
CA ASP A 24 -25.26 1.90 2.67
C ASP A 24 -26.12 2.78 1.74
N LEU A 25 -25.71 2.91 0.49
CA LEU A 25 -26.43 3.71 -0.51
C LEU A 25 -27.38 2.86 -1.35
N ALA A 26 -27.52 1.55 -1.06
CA ALA A 26 -28.52 0.70 -1.69
C ALA A 26 -29.92 1.32 -1.56
N GLY A 27 -30.55 1.60 -2.71
CA GLY A 27 -31.89 2.23 -2.78
C GLY A 27 -31.91 3.76 -2.87
N THR A 28 -30.79 4.46 -2.69
CA THR A 28 -30.71 5.93 -2.88
C THR A 28 -30.24 6.36 -4.27
N LEU A 29 -29.86 5.40 -5.12
CA LEU A 29 -29.38 5.64 -6.49
C LEU A 29 -30.43 6.23 -7.43
N GLU A 30 -31.72 6.01 -7.15
CA GLU A 30 -32.82 6.50 -7.99
C GLU A 30 -33.15 7.98 -7.75
N GLN A 31 -32.67 8.57 -6.66
CA GLN A 31 -32.92 9.97 -6.35
C GLN A 31 -31.90 10.86 -7.08
N SER A 32 -32.39 11.90 -7.74
CA SER A 32 -31.58 12.86 -8.51
C SER A 32 -30.59 13.67 -7.65
N GLU A 33 -30.72 13.60 -6.32
CA GLU A 33 -29.79 14.21 -5.38
C GLU A 33 -28.81 13.16 -4.84
N HIS A 34 -27.60 13.16 -5.39
CA HIS A 34 -26.48 12.34 -4.93
C HIS A 34 -25.91 12.84 -3.61
N CYS A 35 -26.69 12.76 -2.54
CA CYS A 35 -26.29 13.17 -1.19
C CYS A 35 -26.52 12.03 -0.20
N CYS A 36 -25.56 11.79 0.69
CA CYS A 36 -25.70 10.75 1.71
C CYS A 36 -26.72 11.18 2.79
N PRO A 37 -27.74 10.36 3.10
CA PRO A 37 -28.79 10.74 4.05
C PRO A 37 -28.27 10.90 5.48
N GLU A 38 -27.19 10.19 5.86
CA GLU A 38 -26.65 10.28 7.22
C GLU A 38 -25.66 11.41 7.41
N CYS A 39 -24.72 11.60 6.49
CA CYS A 39 -23.63 12.56 6.68
C CYS A 39 -23.73 13.81 5.80
N GLY A 40 -24.78 13.92 4.97
CA GLY A 40 -25.01 15.05 4.05
C GLY A 40 -23.89 15.26 3.04
N THR A 41 -23.04 14.25 2.82
CA THR A 41 -21.91 14.37 1.90
C THR A 41 -22.38 14.07 0.50
N HIS A 42 -22.16 15.02 -0.41
CA HIS A 42 -22.38 14.82 -1.83
C HIS A 42 -21.36 13.82 -2.40
N TRP A 43 -21.83 13.00 -3.32
CA TRP A 43 -21.05 12.03 -4.06
C TRP A 43 -21.38 12.14 -5.54
N THR A 44 -20.50 11.61 -6.40
CA THR A 44 -20.81 11.47 -7.83
C THR A 44 -20.83 9.99 -8.19
N ILE A 45 -21.58 9.64 -9.23
CA ILE A 45 -21.61 8.27 -9.76
C ILE A 45 -20.18 7.82 -10.10
N GLU A 46 -19.36 8.70 -10.69
CA GLU A 46 -17.97 8.40 -11.03
C GLU A 46 -17.12 8.00 -9.82
N GLU A 47 -17.28 8.67 -8.66
CA GLU A 47 -16.56 8.30 -7.44
C GLU A 47 -16.95 6.91 -6.93
N LEU A 48 -18.23 6.56 -7.03
CA LEU A 48 -18.74 5.23 -6.68
C LEU A 48 -18.21 4.16 -7.63
N THR A 49 -18.18 4.42 -8.94
CA THR A 49 -17.62 3.48 -9.93
C THR A 49 -16.14 3.20 -9.65
N ILE A 50 -15.36 4.23 -9.32
CA ILE A 50 -13.93 4.08 -8.98
C ILE A 50 -13.75 3.23 -7.71
N GLN A 51 -14.59 3.44 -6.69
CA GLN A 51 -14.54 2.62 -5.47
C GLN A 51 -14.89 1.16 -5.75
N TYR A 52 -15.90 0.94 -6.58
CA TYR A 52 -16.31 -0.40 -6.98
C TYR A 52 -15.22 -1.13 -7.76
N GLU A 53 -14.62 -0.49 -8.76
CA GLU A 53 -13.49 -1.04 -9.52
C GLU A 53 -12.29 -1.36 -8.61
N ALA A 54 -11.98 -0.46 -7.67
CA ALA A 54 -10.89 -0.68 -6.71
C ALA A 54 -11.17 -1.90 -5.81
N GLN A 55 -12.40 -2.06 -5.31
CA GLN A 55 -12.78 -3.22 -4.51
C GLN A 55 -12.76 -4.52 -5.32
N GLN A 56 -13.28 -4.51 -6.55
CA GLN A 56 -13.20 -5.67 -7.44
C GLN A 56 -11.77 -6.05 -7.78
N TYR A 57 -10.89 -5.07 -7.99
CA TYR A 57 -9.48 -5.33 -8.26
C TYR A 57 -8.79 -6.01 -7.08
N ILE A 58 -9.09 -5.56 -5.84
CA ILE A 58 -8.58 -6.18 -4.61
C ILE A 58 -9.15 -7.59 -4.45
N ALA A 59 -10.46 -7.78 -4.66
CA ALA A 59 -11.13 -9.07 -4.52
C ALA A 59 -10.66 -10.11 -5.54
N ARG A 60 -10.35 -9.69 -6.79
CA ARG A 60 -9.84 -10.59 -7.84
C ARG A 60 -8.36 -10.93 -7.67
N ASN A 61 -7.58 -10.07 -7.02
CA ASN A 61 -6.13 -10.26 -6.89
C ASN A 61 -5.68 -10.31 -5.41
N PRO A 62 -6.23 -11.20 -4.56
CA PRO A 62 -5.79 -11.32 -3.16
C PRO A 62 -4.31 -11.72 -3.07
N LEU A 63 -3.83 -12.50 -4.04
CA LEU A 63 -2.42 -12.88 -4.17
C LEU A 63 -1.53 -11.69 -4.55
N GLY A 64 -2.05 -10.67 -5.25
CA GLY A 64 -1.27 -9.50 -5.65
C GLY A 64 -0.73 -8.70 -4.47
N LEU A 65 -1.48 -8.65 -3.35
CA LEU A 65 -0.98 -8.06 -2.11
C LEU A 65 0.14 -8.91 -1.50
N GLY A 66 -0.04 -10.24 -1.48
CA GLY A 66 0.95 -11.19 -0.98
C GLY A 66 2.28 -11.15 -1.75
N TRP A 67 2.24 -10.96 -3.06
CA TRP A 67 3.43 -10.83 -3.91
C TRP A 67 4.28 -9.59 -3.61
N VAL A 68 3.70 -8.53 -3.03
CA VAL A 68 4.48 -7.35 -2.60
C VAL A 68 5.28 -7.66 -1.32
N PHE A 69 4.77 -8.52 -0.44
CA PHE A 69 5.44 -8.89 0.82
C PHE A 69 6.36 -10.10 0.70
N MET A 70 6.14 -10.96 -0.30
CA MET A 70 6.89 -12.19 -0.55
C MET A 70 8.42 -11.99 -0.67
N PRO A 71 8.93 -10.97 -1.41
CA PRO A 71 10.37 -10.74 -1.53
C PRO A 71 11.02 -10.37 -0.19
N GLY A 72 10.32 -9.57 0.64
CA GLY A 72 10.80 -9.20 1.97
C GLY A 72 10.92 -10.42 2.90
N PHE A 73 9.92 -11.30 2.86
CA PHE A 73 9.89 -12.52 3.68
C PHE A 73 10.92 -13.56 3.23
N LEU A 74 11.09 -13.75 1.91
CA LEU A 74 12.04 -14.71 1.36
C LEU A 74 13.48 -14.38 1.78
N VAL A 75 13.84 -13.09 1.79
CA VAL A 75 15.18 -12.69 2.20
C VAL A 75 15.39 -12.78 3.71
N LEU A 76 14.35 -12.56 4.51
CA LEU A 76 14.38 -12.79 5.96
C LEU A 76 14.64 -14.27 6.30
N LEU A 77 14.13 -15.19 5.48
CA LEU A 77 14.38 -16.63 5.60
C LEU A 77 15.79 -17.06 5.17
N ILE A 78 16.41 -16.38 4.21
CA ILE A 78 17.75 -16.73 3.68
C ILE A 78 18.89 -16.07 4.49
N ALA A 79 18.58 -15.05 5.29
CA ALA A 79 19.53 -14.30 6.12
C ALA A 79 20.45 -15.14 7.04
N PRO A 80 20.08 -16.33 7.57
CA PRO A 80 20.97 -17.06 8.47
C PRO A 80 22.23 -17.65 7.80
N ILE A 81 22.27 -17.79 6.48
CA ILE A 81 23.27 -18.64 5.79
C ILE A 81 24.43 -17.82 5.16
N GLY A 82 24.32 -16.48 5.11
CA GLY A 82 25.37 -15.64 4.52
C GLY A 82 25.27 -14.18 4.93
N ILE A 83 25.72 -13.86 6.15
CA ILE A 83 25.46 -12.60 6.87
C ILE A 83 25.98 -11.33 6.13
N MET A 84 26.91 -11.44 5.18
CA MET A 84 27.48 -10.29 4.44
C MET A 84 26.98 -10.17 2.98
N ALA A 85 26.81 -11.28 2.27
CA ALA A 85 26.32 -11.27 0.88
C ALA A 85 24.79 -11.20 0.83
N GLY A 86 24.09 -11.87 1.76
CA GLY A 86 22.64 -11.83 1.85
C GLY A 86 22.12 -10.44 2.24
N THR A 87 22.81 -9.74 3.14
CA THR A 87 22.41 -8.40 3.60
C THR A 87 22.56 -7.33 2.52
N THR A 88 23.65 -7.34 1.76
CA THR A 88 23.84 -6.39 0.64
C THR A 88 22.83 -6.61 -0.48
N THR A 89 22.58 -7.87 -0.85
CA THR A 89 21.56 -8.21 -1.85
C THR A 89 20.15 -7.86 -1.36
N PHE A 90 19.86 -8.07 -0.07
CA PHE A 90 18.60 -7.68 0.56
C PHE A 90 18.39 -6.17 0.49
N LEU A 91 19.39 -5.39 0.90
CA LEU A 91 19.31 -3.94 0.94
C LEU A 91 19.13 -3.36 -0.46
N MET A 92 19.83 -3.92 -1.46
CA MET A 92 19.63 -3.52 -2.86
C MET A 92 18.22 -3.86 -3.35
N THR A 93 17.68 -5.03 -3.00
CA THR A 93 16.32 -5.43 -3.39
C THR A 93 15.28 -4.53 -2.72
N LEU A 94 15.45 -4.22 -1.44
CA LEU A 94 14.62 -3.27 -0.69
C LEU A 94 14.68 -1.86 -1.29
N LEU A 95 15.87 -1.40 -1.68
CA LEU A 95 16.06 -0.10 -2.31
C LEU A 95 15.32 -0.03 -3.65
N ILE A 96 15.47 -1.04 -4.51
CA ILE A 96 14.78 -1.11 -5.81
C ILE A 96 13.26 -1.15 -5.60
N ALA A 97 12.77 -1.97 -4.68
CA ALA A 97 11.34 -2.06 -4.36
C ALA A 97 10.80 -0.72 -3.84
N THR A 98 11.56 -0.03 -2.99
CA THR A 98 11.21 1.30 -2.46
C THR A 98 11.17 2.35 -3.58
N CYS A 99 12.17 2.37 -4.47
CA CYS A 99 12.20 3.26 -5.62
C CYS A 99 11.02 3.01 -6.57
N TYR A 100 10.69 1.74 -6.83
CA TYR A 100 9.56 1.37 -7.68
C TYR A 100 8.22 1.80 -7.05
N ALA A 101 8.04 1.59 -5.75
CA ALA A 101 6.87 2.04 -5.00
C ALA A 101 6.73 3.57 -5.09
N TRP A 102 7.82 4.31 -4.90
CA TRP A 102 7.85 5.76 -5.06
C TRP A 102 7.50 6.23 -6.47
N TYR A 103 8.05 5.58 -7.50
CA TYR A 103 7.71 5.88 -8.89
C TYR A 103 6.21 5.68 -9.17
N ARG A 104 5.64 4.58 -8.67
CA ARG A 104 4.20 4.29 -8.80
C ARG A 104 3.34 5.29 -8.04
N ILE A 105 3.73 5.66 -6.82
CA ILE A 105 3.03 6.70 -6.04
C ILE A 105 3.08 8.04 -6.76
N ALA A 106 4.23 8.44 -7.32
CA ALA A 106 4.38 9.69 -8.06
C ALA A 106 3.57 9.69 -9.38
N GLN A 107 3.47 8.56 -10.07
CA GLN A 107 2.59 8.37 -11.22
C GLN A 107 1.12 8.53 -10.81
N TRP A 108 0.70 7.86 -9.74
CA TRP A 108 -0.66 7.96 -9.20
C TRP A 108 -1.00 9.38 -8.74
N ALA A 109 -0.07 10.06 -8.06
CA ALA A 109 -0.24 11.44 -7.63
C ALA A 109 -0.42 12.39 -8.82
N ARG A 110 0.31 12.18 -9.92
CA ARG A 110 0.15 12.97 -11.16
C ARG A 110 -1.21 12.73 -11.81
N GLU A 111 -1.69 11.48 -11.84
CA GLU A 111 -3.01 11.13 -12.36
C GLU A 111 -4.13 11.72 -11.51
N LEU A 112 -3.99 11.63 -10.18
CA LEU A 112 -4.90 12.25 -9.20
C LEU A 112 -4.90 13.78 -9.31
N HIS A 113 -3.75 14.40 -9.54
CA HIS A 113 -3.66 15.84 -9.68
C HIS A 113 -4.37 16.33 -10.94
N ARG A 114 -4.30 15.57 -12.05
CA ARG A 114 -5.08 15.86 -13.27
C ARG A 114 -6.58 15.76 -13.04
N ARG A 115 -7.05 14.79 -12.23
CA ARG A 115 -8.48 14.55 -11.98
C ARG A 115 -9.08 15.41 -10.86
N SER A 116 -8.27 15.99 -9.98
CA SER A 116 -8.75 16.59 -8.73
C SER A 116 -8.33 18.05 -8.57
N PHE A 117 -8.93 18.94 -9.36
CA PHE A 117 -8.83 20.39 -9.13
C PHE A 117 -9.80 20.91 -8.05
N ALA A 118 -10.78 20.12 -7.60
CA ALA A 118 -11.77 20.58 -6.61
C ALA A 118 -11.42 20.23 -5.14
N ASN A 119 -10.69 19.15 -4.85
CA ASN A 119 -10.46 18.66 -3.47
C ASN A 119 -8.97 18.39 -3.12
N GLY A 120 -8.03 19.04 -3.83
CA GLY A 120 -6.61 18.66 -3.88
C GLY A 120 -5.77 18.73 -2.60
N ARG A 121 -6.19 19.46 -1.55
CA ARG A 121 -5.33 19.66 -0.35
C ARG A 121 -5.25 18.46 0.60
N THR A 122 -6.36 17.79 0.86
CA THR A 122 -6.40 16.69 1.85
C THR A 122 -5.72 15.42 1.35
N ARG A 123 -5.83 15.12 0.04
CA ARG A 123 -5.17 13.97 -0.57
C ARG A 123 -3.65 14.16 -0.68
N LEU A 124 -3.18 15.37 -0.98
CA LEU A 124 -1.74 15.68 -1.04
C LEU A 124 -1.07 15.49 0.33
N ASN A 125 -1.70 15.96 1.41
CA ASN A 125 -1.18 15.78 2.77
C ASN A 125 -1.06 14.30 3.16
N ARG A 126 -2.00 13.45 2.73
CA ARG A 126 -1.94 12.01 3.01
C ARG A 126 -0.80 11.34 2.24
N VAL A 127 -0.55 11.73 0.98
CA VAL A 127 0.60 11.25 0.21
C VAL A 127 1.92 11.68 0.86
N LEU A 128 2.05 12.97 1.22
CA LEU A 128 3.23 13.52 1.90
C LEU A 128 3.51 12.87 3.25
N TYR A 129 2.45 12.52 4.00
CA TYR A 129 2.58 11.83 5.27
C TYR A 129 3.11 10.40 5.09
N VAL A 130 2.56 9.65 4.13
CA VAL A 130 3.01 8.26 3.85
C VAL A 130 4.45 8.25 3.31
N SER A 131 4.81 9.20 2.45
CA SER A 131 6.18 9.33 1.96
C SER A 131 7.17 9.74 3.06
N GLY A 132 6.77 10.65 3.95
CA GLY A 132 7.58 11.05 5.11
C GLY A 132 7.88 9.86 6.03
N TRP A 133 6.87 9.03 6.32
CA TRP A 133 7.02 7.84 7.14
C TRP A 133 7.93 6.78 6.49
N THR A 134 7.80 6.55 5.19
CA THR A 134 8.67 5.61 4.47
C THR A 134 10.12 6.07 4.45
N LEU A 135 10.38 7.36 4.20
CA LEU A 135 11.73 7.93 4.28
C LEU A 135 12.31 7.84 5.70
N GLY A 136 11.50 8.11 6.73
CA GLY A 136 11.90 7.98 8.13
C GLY A 136 12.30 6.55 8.49
N LEU A 137 11.51 5.55 8.08
CA LEU A 137 11.81 4.13 8.29
C LEU A 137 13.08 3.68 7.56
N VAL A 138 13.31 4.16 6.34
CA VAL A 138 14.54 3.88 5.59
C VAL A 138 15.75 4.50 6.30
N GLY A 139 15.64 5.76 6.75
CA GLY A 139 16.69 6.44 7.50
C GLY A 139 17.02 5.76 8.83
N LEU A 140 16.00 5.31 9.57
CA LEU A 140 16.19 4.60 10.83
C LEU A 140 16.91 3.25 10.63
N ASN A 141 16.52 2.50 9.59
CA ASN A 141 17.21 1.26 9.22
C ASN A 141 18.66 1.50 8.82
N ALA A 142 18.93 2.53 8.01
CA ALA A 142 20.29 2.89 7.62
C ALA A 142 21.16 3.26 8.82
N ALA A 143 20.62 4.03 9.78
CA ALA A 143 21.32 4.39 11.02
C ALA A 143 21.61 3.16 11.90
N TRP A 144 20.67 2.23 12.03
CA TRP A 144 20.87 0.99 12.77
C TRP A 144 21.97 0.12 12.15
N ILE A 145 21.96 -0.03 10.83
CA ILE A 145 22.99 -0.77 10.09
C ILE A 145 24.37 -0.13 10.31
N ALA A 146 24.47 1.20 10.20
CA ALA A 146 25.71 1.92 10.43
C ALA A 146 26.24 1.72 11.86
N ALA A 147 25.36 1.72 12.86
CA ALA A 147 25.73 1.47 14.26
C ALA A 147 26.26 0.04 14.48
N VAL A 148 25.58 -0.96 13.90
CA VAL A 148 25.99 -2.37 14.01
C VAL A 148 27.34 -2.60 13.32
N VAL A 149 27.49 -2.12 12.08
CA VAL A 149 28.76 -2.24 11.33
C VAL A 149 29.89 -1.51 12.06
N GLY A 150 29.63 -0.30 12.54
CA GLY A 150 30.60 0.47 13.33
C GLY A 150 31.03 -0.25 14.61
N GLY A 151 30.09 -0.86 15.33
CA GLY A 151 30.38 -1.65 16.53
C GLY A 151 31.23 -2.89 16.25
N ILE A 152 30.96 -3.61 15.16
CA ILE A 152 31.75 -4.78 14.75
C ILE A 152 33.18 -4.36 14.38
N VAL A 153 33.33 -3.33 13.53
CA VAL A 153 34.65 -2.84 13.11
C VAL A 153 35.47 -2.37 14.32
N PHE A 154 34.84 -1.61 15.22
CA PHE A 154 35.49 -1.15 16.45
C PHE A 154 35.93 -2.33 17.34
N GLY A 155 35.10 -3.35 17.47
CA GLY A 155 35.41 -4.57 18.22
C GLY A 155 36.64 -5.30 17.65
N ILE A 156 36.70 -5.46 16.32
CA ILE A 156 37.82 -6.10 15.63
C ILE A 156 39.11 -5.32 15.85
N VAL A 157 39.10 -4.00 15.63
CA VAL A 157 40.28 -3.13 15.82
C VAL A 157 40.80 -3.18 17.25
N ARG A 158 39.89 -3.18 18.24
CA ARG A 158 40.26 -3.27 19.66
C ARG A 158 40.86 -4.63 20.02
N PHE A 159 40.38 -5.71 19.41
CA PHE A 159 40.88 -7.06 19.66
C PHE A 159 42.26 -7.29 19.05
N THR A 160 42.49 -6.83 17.83
CA THR A 160 43.78 -6.99 17.13
C THR A 160 44.88 -6.10 17.72
N GLY A 161 44.55 -4.92 18.24
CA GLY A 161 45.52 -3.99 18.83
C GLY A 161 46.06 -4.35 20.22
N ARG A 162 45.57 -5.40 20.88
CA ARG A 162 45.89 -5.73 22.28
C ARG A 162 46.92 -6.85 22.46
N GLY A 163 47.41 -7.44 21.36
CA GLY A 163 48.33 -8.58 21.36
C GLY A 163 49.77 -8.26 20.98
N GLY A 164 50.18 -6.99 21.04
CA GLY A 164 51.55 -6.53 20.75
C GLY A 164 52.22 -5.92 21.97
#